data_AF-A0AA40AEG9-F1
#
_entry.id   AF-A0AA40AEG9-F1
#
_cell.length_a   1.000
_cell.length_b   1.000
_cell.length_c   1.000
_cell.angle_alpha   90.00
_cell.angle_beta   90.00
_cell.angle_gamma   90.00
#
_symmetry.space_group_name_H-M   'P 1'
#
loop_
_entity.id
_entity.type
_entity.pdbx_description
1 polymer ?
#
loop_
_entity_poly.entity_id
_entity_poly.type
_entity_poly.pdbx_seq_one_letter_code
_entity_poly.pdbx_strand_id
1 'polypeptide(L)'
;PSRYLDIGPGTGKDGRQSHVARVVTASPGERGSYACLSHCWGGSKHVCTLNRETEDRFSAGIPADLLPPVFVSAIAACRRLGISRIWIDSLCILQDSVEDWQRESPKMGQYYSQCKICIAATSSASSNAGFELDATRPSAAQKTDTTIRDFPLLTRGWVLQERWLAPRVLHFGKQEVVFECAETTACECGGAAKDLIEQIGLGAGFAAIRSTTTARHGLLRRRTHLEHLPWDELVPMYSALALTVPTDRLTAVSGMAAAVYAKFAANTGGPVVSGVSYLAGLWRHTLPRDMAWFVGETLLRNKANEQRLEVTGSGSSGSRKPRPEQYVAPTWSWASVLDAVRY
;
A
#
# COMPACT_ATOMS: atom_id res chain seq x y z
N PRO A 1 2.42 16.44 6.16
CA PRO A 1 2.52 16.45 4.67
C PRO A 1 2.54 17.91 4.18
N SER A 2 2.95 18.16 2.93
CA SER A 2 2.99 19.50 2.32
C SER A 2 1.59 20.10 2.12
N ARG A 3 0.62 19.25 1.79
CA ARG A 3 -0.81 19.55 1.74
C ARG A 3 -1.59 18.49 2.52
N TYR A 4 -2.77 18.84 2.99
CA TYR A 4 -3.72 17.92 3.60
C TYR A 4 -5.15 18.41 3.38
N LEU A 5 -6.13 17.53 3.55
CA LEU A 5 -7.53 17.94 3.65
C LEU A 5 -7.86 18.24 5.11
N ASP A 6 -8.31 19.46 5.37
CA ASP A 6 -9.00 19.82 6.60
C ASP A 6 -10.46 19.40 6.47
N ILE A 7 -10.87 18.45 7.30
CA ILE A 7 -12.20 17.84 7.27
C ILE A 7 -13.06 18.28 8.47
N GLY A 8 -12.56 19.25 9.24
CA GLY A 8 -13.22 19.80 10.44
C GLY A 8 -13.42 18.78 11.57
N PRO A 9 -13.73 19.25 12.79
CA PRO A 9 -14.28 18.39 13.81
C PRO A 9 -15.68 17.92 13.36
N GLY A 10 -15.99 16.63 13.56
CA GLY A 10 -17.32 16.11 13.22
C GLY A 10 -18.43 16.93 13.87
N THR A 11 -19.37 17.40 13.05
CA THR A 11 -20.59 18.14 13.41
C THR A 11 -20.40 19.28 14.41
N GLY A 12 -20.14 20.49 13.91
CA GLY A 12 -20.58 21.70 14.61
C GLY A 12 -22.10 21.69 14.74
N LYS A 13 -22.62 22.09 15.91
CA LYS A 13 -24.06 22.12 16.22
C LYS A 13 -24.88 23.11 15.38
N ASP A 14 -24.24 23.86 14.49
CA ASP A 14 -24.89 24.85 13.65
C ASP A 14 -24.94 24.32 12.22
N GLY A 15 -26.15 24.06 11.72
CA GLY A 15 -26.45 23.49 10.40
C GLY A 15 -26.10 24.40 9.20
N ARG A 16 -24.93 25.02 9.19
CA ARG A 16 -24.40 25.82 8.08
C ARG A 16 -22.90 25.60 7.90
N GLN A 17 -22.55 24.54 7.17
CA GLN A 17 -21.39 24.52 6.27
C GLN A 17 -21.71 23.54 5.13
N SER A 18 -21.81 24.03 3.89
CA SER A 18 -22.06 23.21 2.69
C SER A 18 -20.82 22.42 2.23
N HIS A 19 -19.66 22.69 2.82
CA HIS A 19 -18.38 22.08 2.46
C HIS A 19 -17.96 21.05 3.51
N VAL A 20 -17.63 19.84 3.05
CA VAL A 20 -17.32 18.70 3.91
C VAL A 20 -15.80 18.57 4.15
N ALA A 21 -14.98 19.15 3.27
CA ALA A 21 -13.53 19.17 3.34
C ALA A 21 -12.95 20.34 2.53
N ARG A 22 -11.72 20.75 2.81
CA ARG A 22 -10.95 21.69 1.98
C ARG A 22 -9.48 21.31 1.93
N VAL A 23 -8.80 21.61 0.83
CA VAL A 23 -7.35 21.41 0.69
C VAL A 23 -6.63 22.56 1.38
N VAL A 24 -5.62 22.23 2.18
CA VAL A 24 -4.80 23.19 2.92
C VAL A 24 -3.33 22.92 2.64
N THR A 25 -2.60 23.95 2.24
CA THR A 25 -1.13 23.93 2.17
C THR A 25 -0.57 24.16 3.57
N ALA A 26 0.24 23.22 4.04
CA ALA A 26 0.85 23.28 5.36
C ALA A 26 1.87 24.42 5.44
N SER A 27 1.89 25.12 6.57
CA SER A 27 2.94 26.11 6.81
C SER A 27 4.31 25.43 7.00
N PRO A 28 5.43 26.10 6.67
CA PRO A 28 6.77 25.55 6.93
C PRO A 28 6.93 25.15 8.40
N GLY A 29 7.30 23.87 8.63
CA GLY A 29 7.49 23.33 9.98
C GLY A 29 6.19 22.99 10.74
N GLU A 30 5.02 23.12 10.11
CA GLU A 30 3.75 22.75 10.73
C GLU A 30 3.74 21.26 11.16
N ARG A 31 3.33 21.03 12.40
CA ARG A 31 3.15 19.69 12.98
C ARG A 31 1.69 19.49 13.34
N GLY A 32 1.19 18.28 13.12
CA GLY A 32 -0.18 17.91 13.47
C GLY A 32 -0.46 16.45 13.20
N SER A 33 -1.44 15.89 13.90
CA SER A 33 -1.93 14.53 13.64
C SER A 33 -2.78 14.52 12.37
N TYR A 34 -2.55 13.55 11.49
CA TYR A 34 -3.34 13.34 10.29
C TYR A 34 -3.46 11.83 10.00
N ALA A 35 -4.49 11.47 9.25
CA ALA A 35 -4.62 10.15 8.65
C ALA A 35 -4.14 10.18 7.19
N CYS A 36 -3.83 9.01 6.62
CA CYS A 36 -3.69 8.83 5.18
C CYS A 36 -4.83 7.96 4.65
N LEU A 37 -5.23 8.15 3.39
CA LEU A 37 -6.13 7.23 2.69
C LEU A 37 -5.36 6.41 1.65
N SER A 38 -5.38 5.09 1.81
CA SER A 38 -4.96 4.14 0.77
C SER A 38 -6.20 3.62 0.05
N HIS A 39 -6.30 3.85 -1.26
CA HIS A 39 -7.47 3.47 -2.05
C HIS A 39 -7.13 3.16 -3.51
N CYS A 40 -7.97 2.35 -4.15
CA CYS A 40 -7.90 2.14 -5.59
C CYS A 40 -8.53 3.33 -6.30
N TRP A 41 -7.81 3.93 -7.24
CA TRP A 41 -8.34 5.04 -8.04
C TRP A 41 -9.44 4.59 -9.04
N GLY A 42 -9.39 3.34 -9.52
CA GLY A 42 -10.29 2.81 -10.56
C GLY A 42 -9.86 3.14 -11.99
N GLY A 43 -10.70 2.78 -12.98
CA GLY A 43 -10.39 2.92 -14.42
C GLY A 43 -11.13 4.05 -15.15
N SER A 44 -12.06 4.77 -14.53
CA SER A 44 -12.76 5.92 -15.12
C SER A 44 -12.10 7.24 -14.73
N LYS A 45 -12.23 8.28 -15.57
CA LYS A 45 -11.70 9.63 -15.34
C LYS A 45 -12.00 10.11 -13.91
N HIS A 46 -10.96 10.39 -13.13
CA HIS A 46 -11.08 10.77 -11.72
C HIS A 46 -11.77 12.13 -11.61
N VAL A 47 -12.95 12.17 -10.98
CA VAL A 47 -13.80 13.37 -10.93
C VAL A 47 -13.35 14.35 -9.85
N CYS A 48 -12.64 13.86 -8.82
CA CYS A 48 -12.20 14.66 -7.67
C CYS A 48 -10.68 14.57 -7.49
N THR A 49 -9.97 15.41 -8.24
CA THR A 49 -8.51 15.52 -8.20
C THR A 49 -8.07 16.97 -8.06
N LEU A 50 -6.94 17.19 -7.39
CA LEU A 50 -6.31 18.50 -7.33
C LEU A 50 -5.53 18.73 -8.63
N ASN A 51 -5.96 19.73 -9.39
CA ASN A 51 -5.29 20.26 -10.58
C ASN A 51 -5.39 21.80 -10.56
N ARG A 52 -4.72 22.48 -11.51
CA ARG A 52 -4.68 23.95 -11.59
C ARG A 52 -6.08 24.60 -11.67
N GLU A 53 -7.06 23.93 -12.28
CA GLU A 53 -8.44 24.44 -12.38
C GLU A 53 -9.21 24.32 -11.06
N THR A 54 -8.87 23.32 -10.24
CA THR A 54 -9.56 23.03 -8.99
C THR A 54 -8.91 23.61 -7.73
N GLU A 55 -7.63 24.01 -7.81
CA GLU A 55 -6.81 24.35 -6.63
C GLU A 55 -7.45 25.43 -5.76
N ASP A 56 -7.83 26.57 -6.35
CA ASP A 56 -8.48 27.67 -5.64
C ASP A 56 -9.83 27.24 -5.05
N ARG A 57 -10.65 26.54 -5.85
CA ARG A 57 -11.97 26.07 -5.44
C ARG A 57 -11.90 25.07 -4.28
N PHE A 58 -10.97 24.11 -4.36
CA PHE A 58 -10.80 23.07 -3.34
C PHE A 58 -10.16 23.62 -2.07
N SER A 59 -9.37 24.69 -2.17
CA SER A 59 -8.86 25.43 -1.02
C SER A 59 -9.95 26.22 -0.29
N ALA A 60 -10.92 26.77 -1.03
CA ALA A 60 -12.10 27.42 -0.46
C ALA A 60 -13.09 26.42 0.16
N GLY A 61 -13.24 25.24 -0.43
CA GLY A 61 -14.08 24.16 0.07
C GLY A 61 -14.55 23.22 -1.03
N ILE A 62 -14.39 21.92 -0.82
CA ILE A 62 -14.83 20.88 -1.77
C ILE A 62 -16.34 20.67 -1.60
N PRO A 63 -17.14 20.85 -2.66
CA PRO A 63 -18.56 20.49 -2.68
C PRO A 63 -18.78 19.01 -2.35
N ALA A 64 -19.80 18.71 -1.54
CA ALA A 64 -20.07 17.34 -1.08
C ALA A 64 -20.41 16.36 -2.21
N ASP A 65 -21.07 16.84 -3.26
CA ASP A 65 -21.46 16.10 -4.47
C ASP A 65 -20.27 15.71 -5.35
N LEU A 66 -19.13 16.41 -5.23
CA LEU A 66 -17.90 16.05 -5.93
C LEU A 66 -17.07 15.00 -5.21
N LEU A 67 -17.32 14.74 -3.91
CA LEU A 67 -16.55 13.76 -3.16
C LEU A 67 -16.94 12.33 -3.54
N PRO A 68 -16.00 11.51 -4.05
CA PRO A 68 -16.24 10.11 -4.30
C PRO A 68 -16.65 9.38 -3.02
N PRO A 69 -17.52 8.35 -3.12
CA PRO A 69 -17.96 7.53 -1.99
C PRO A 69 -16.83 7.07 -1.06
N VAL A 70 -15.66 6.68 -1.60
CA VAL A 70 -14.53 6.25 -0.74
C VAL A 70 -13.97 7.39 0.11
N PHE A 71 -13.98 8.63 -0.39
CA PHE A 71 -13.52 9.80 0.36
C PHE A 71 -14.52 10.16 1.44
N VAL A 72 -15.83 10.07 1.15
CA VAL A 72 -16.89 10.28 2.14
C VAL A 72 -16.76 9.28 3.30
N SER A 73 -16.61 7.99 2.99
CA SER A 73 -16.39 6.95 4.01
C SER A 73 -15.12 7.20 4.82
N ALA A 74 -14.00 7.58 4.17
CA ALA A 74 -12.74 7.85 4.85
C ALA A 74 -12.82 9.09 5.76
N ILE A 75 -13.46 10.17 5.31
CA ILE A 75 -13.70 11.37 6.11
C ILE A 75 -14.54 11.03 7.35
N ALA A 76 -15.60 10.24 7.18
CA ALA A 76 -16.44 9.80 8.28
C ALA A 76 -15.68 8.90 9.27
N ALA A 77 -14.83 7.98 8.78
CA ALA A 77 -13.93 7.18 9.63
C ALA A 77 -12.97 8.05 10.44
N CYS A 78 -12.31 9.02 9.80
CA CYS A 78 -11.41 9.96 10.47
C CYS A 78 -12.12 10.76 11.56
N ARG A 79 -13.33 11.27 11.28
CA ARG A 79 -14.14 12.00 12.27
C ARG A 79 -14.50 11.14 13.47
N ARG A 80 -14.89 9.87 13.27
CA ARG A 80 -15.14 8.91 14.37
C ARG A 80 -13.90 8.63 15.21
N LEU A 81 -12.71 8.70 14.61
CA LEU A 81 -11.42 8.55 15.28
C LEU A 81 -10.88 9.86 15.90
N GLY A 82 -11.64 10.97 15.82
CA GLY A 82 -11.20 12.28 16.32
C GLY A 82 -10.03 12.88 15.52
N ILE A 83 -9.90 12.54 14.24
CA ILE A 83 -8.88 13.05 13.33
C ILE A 83 -9.53 14.03 12.36
N SER A 84 -9.06 15.28 12.36
CA SER A 84 -9.58 16.37 11.52
C SER A 84 -8.76 16.63 10.26
N ARG A 85 -7.68 15.87 10.02
CA ARG A 85 -6.79 16.04 8.87
C ARG A 85 -6.58 14.70 8.17
N ILE A 86 -6.75 14.66 6.86
CA ILE A 86 -6.49 13.46 6.05
C ILE A 86 -5.65 13.81 4.83
N TRP A 87 -4.67 12.97 4.49
CA TRP A 87 -3.90 13.05 3.27
C TRP A 87 -4.46 12.05 2.25
N ILE A 88 -4.76 12.53 1.05
CA ILE A 88 -5.26 11.75 -0.07
C ILE A 88 -4.41 12.14 -1.28
N ASP A 89 -3.68 11.20 -1.86
CA ASP A 89 -2.75 11.41 -2.97
C ASP A 89 -3.36 12.24 -4.12
N SER A 90 -4.56 11.87 -4.56
CA SER A 90 -5.27 12.53 -5.65
C SER A 90 -5.68 13.98 -5.38
N LEU A 91 -5.72 14.40 -4.10
CA LEU A 91 -6.14 15.74 -3.66
C LEU A 91 -5.03 16.52 -2.94
N CYS A 92 -3.89 15.90 -2.66
CA CYS A 92 -2.74 16.53 -2.02
C CYS A 92 -1.52 16.66 -2.96
N ILE A 93 -1.57 16.01 -4.12
CA ILE A 93 -0.61 16.15 -5.21
C ILE A 93 -1.33 16.81 -6.39
N LEU A 94 -0.68 17.77 -7.03
CA LEU A 94 -1.20 18.48 -8.19
C LEU A 94 -1.04 17.58 -9.44
N GLN A 95 -2.16 17.01 -9.89
CA GLN A 95 -2.19 15.90 -10.86
C GLN A 95 -1.77 16.30 -12.29
N ASP A 96 -1.84 17.58 -12.62
CA ASP A 96 -1.44 18.15 -13.90
C ASP A 96 -0.07 18.84 -13.86
N SER A 97 0.74 18.61 -12.80
CA SER A 97 2.11 19.13 -12.70
C SER A 97 3.12 18.01 -12.44
N VAL A 98 4.03 17.85 -13.40
CA VAL A 98 5.17 16.93 -13.28
C VAL A 98 6.11 17.37 -12.17
N GLU A 99 6.30 18.69 -12.00
CA GLU A 99 7.17 19.28 -10.99
C GLU A 99 6.63 19.03 -9.56
N ASP A 100 5.31 19.11 -9.40
CA ASP A 100 4.64 18.75 -8.15
C ASP A 100 4.79 17.27 -7.85
N TRP A 101 4.51 16.43 -8.84
CA TRP A 101 4.65 14.98 -8.70
C TRP A 101 6.08 14.57 -8.33
N GLN A 102 7.10 15.12 -8.99
CA GLN A 102 8.52 14.83 -8.70
C GLN A 102 8.93 15.25 -7.29
N ARG A 103 8.28 16.28 -6.74
CA ARG A 103 8.54 16.77 -5.39
C ARG A 103 7.79 15.98 -4.32
N GLU A 104 6.58 15.52 -4.61
CA GLU A 104 5.68 14.91 -3.63
C GLU A 104 5.74 13.37 -3.63
N SER A 105 5.87 12.73 -4.81
CA SER A 105 5.88 11.27 -4.93
C SER A 105 7.02 10.58 -4.16
N PRO A 106 8.26 11.11 -4.11
CA PRO A 106 9.33 10.51 -3.30
C PRO A 106 9.09 10.66 -1.78
N LYS A 107 8.25 11.62 -1.37
CA LYS A 107 7.90 11.86 0.03
C LYS A 107 6.72 11.01 0.49
N MET A 108 6.02 10.29 -0.39
CA MET A 108 4.85 9.49 -0.02
C MET A 108 5.17 8.52 1.12
N GLY A 109 6.33 7.85 1.07
CA GLY A 109 6.76 6.96 2.14
C GLY A 109 6.85 7.67 3.51
N GLN A 110 7.29 8.94 3.53
CA GLN A 110 7.32 9.77 4.73
C GLN A 110 5.90 10.15 5.19
N TYR A 111 4.98 10.45 4.28
CA TYR A 111 3.61 10.79 4.62
C TYR A 111 2.88 9.61 5.26
N TYR A 112 3.05 8.40 4.73
CA TYR A 112 2.52 7.21 5.38
C TYR A 112 3.23 6.90 6.70
N SER A 113 4.56 7.00 6.78
CA SER A 113 5.29 6.69 8.02
C SER A 113 5.01 7.63 9.19
N GLN A 114 4.64 8.87 8.90
CA GLN A 114 4.35 9.90 9.91
C GLN A 114 2.85 10.09 10.18
N CYS A 115 1.97 9.33 9.53
CA CYS A 115 0.53 9.41 9.79
C CYS A 115 0.17 8.76 11.13
N LYS A 116 -0.93 9.21 11.75
CA LYS A 116 -1.47 8.60 12.97
C LYS A 116 -2.08 7.23 12.69
N ILE A 117 -2.74 7.11 11.54
CA ILE A 117 -3.38 5.90 11.04
C ILE A 117 -3.59 6.02 9.52
N CYS A 118 -3.42 4.90 8.81
CA CYS A 118 -3.81 4.76 7.42
C CYS A 118 -5.21 4.12 7.36
N ILE A 119 -6.15 4.77 6.67
CA ILE A 119 -7.47 4.23 6.33
C ILE A 119 -7.31 3.52 5.00
N ALA A 120 -7.46 2.19 4.97
CA ALA A 120 -7.26 1.39 3.77
C ALA A 120 -8.60 0.83 3.28
N ALA A 121 -9.08 1.33 2.14
CA ALA A 121 -10.30 0.87 1.47
C ALA A 121 -10.05 -0.46 0.74
N THR A 122 -9.83 -1.52 1.52
CA THR A 122 -9.14 -2.74 1.06
C THR A 122 -9.96 -3.53 0.05
N SER A 123 -11.28 -3.59 0.24
CA SER A 123 -12.21 -4.23 -0.70
C SER A 123 -12.74 -3.31 -1.82
N SER A 124 -12.40 -2.02 -1.79
CA SER A 124 -12.87 -1.05 -2.79
C SER A 124 -11.99 -1.09 -4.04
N ALA A 125 -12.59 -1.45 -5.18
CA ALA A 125 -11.89 -1.54 -6.46
C ALA A 125 -11.68 -0.17 -7.15
N SER A 126 -12.35 0.90 -6.70
CA SER A 126 -12.26 2.24 -7.27
C SER A 126 -12.68 3.31 -6.26
N SER A 127 -12.42 4.59 -6.58
CA SER A 127 -12.85 5.72 -5.74
C SER A 127 -14.38 5.83 -5.63
N ASN A 128 -15.10 5.24 -6.58
CA ASN A 128 -16.56 5.21 -6.62
C ASN A 128 -17.17 4.11 -5.75
N ALA A 129 -16.35 3.24 -5.15
CA ALA A 129 -16.78 2.21 -4.23
C ALA A 129 -16.49 2.64 -2.78
N GLY A 130 -17.51 3.15 -2.09
CA GLY A 130 -17.44 3.46 -0.66
C GLY A 130 -17.26 2.19 0.19
N PHE A 131 -17.04 2.38 1.48
CA PHE A 131 -17.02 1.30 2.47
C PHE A 131 -17.89 1.63 3.67
N GLU A 132 -18.48 0.61 4.26
CA GLU A 132 -19.38 0.75 5.40
C GLU A 132 -18.62 0.90 6.72
N LEU A 133 -19.16 1.73 7.62
CA LEU A 133 -18.58 2.01 8.95
C LEU A 133 -19.36 1.36 10.10
N ASP A 134 -20.57 0.86 9.86
CA ASP A 134 -21.48 0.41 10.90
C ASP A 134 -21.57 -1.13 10.99
N ALA A 135 -21.68 -1.61 12.22
CA ALA A 135 -21.64 -3.03 12.61
C ALA A 135 -22.92 -3.83 12.29
N THR A 136 -23.78 -3.37 11.37
CA THR A 136 -24.90 -4.20 10.88
C THR A 136 -24.44 -5.33 9.95
N ARG A 137 -23.14 -5.45 9.73
CA ARG A 137 -22.52 -6.59 9.07
C ARG A 137 -22.90 -7.86 9.83
N PRO A 138 -23.51 -8.86 9.18
CA PRO A 138 -23.94 -10.07 9.86
C PRO A 138 -22.76 -10.69 10.61
N SER A 139 -22.93 -10.84 11.93
CA SER A 139 -21.97 -11.50 12.81
C SER A 139 -21.50 -12.82 12.19
N ALA A 140 -20.25 -12.83 11.69
CA ALA A 140 -19.34 -13.96 11.48
C ALA A 140 -19.87 -15.33 10.93
N ALA A 141 -21.12 -15.45 10.46
CA ALA A 141 -21.76 -16.75 10.28
C ALA A 141 -21.80 -17.26 8.83
N GLN A 142 -21.60 -16.42 7.82
CA GLN A 142 -21.50 -16.88 6.43
C GLN A 142 -20.05 -16.87 5.93
N LYS A 143 -19.38 -17.98 6.28
CA LYS A 143 -18.08 -18.41 5.76
C LYS A 143 -18.14 -18.54 4.23
N THR A 144 -17.89 -17.44 3.52
CA THR A 144 -17.66 -17.48 2.08
C THR A 144 -16.16 -17.41 1.85
N ASP A 145 -15.65 -18.28 0.99
CA ASP A 145 -14.24 -18.32 0.61
C ASP A 145 -13.89 -16.98 -0.07
N THR A 146 -13.01 -16.17 0.53
CA THR A 146 -12.54 -14.90 -0.05
C THR A 146 -11.18 -15.13 -0.67
N THR A 147 -10.96 -14.53 -1.82
CA THR A 147 -9.71 -14.62 -2.58
C THR A 147 -8.99 -13.27 -2.57
N ILE A 148 -7.73 -13.23 -3.01
CA ILE A 148 -7.00 -11.96 -3.20
C ILE A 148 -7.74 -10.97 -4.12
N ARG A 149 -8.63 -11.45 -5.00
CA ARG A 149 -9.46 -10.63 -5.88
C ARG A 149 -10.50 -9.81 -5.12
N ASP A 150 -10.86 -10.21 -3.90
CA ASP A 150 -11.74 -9.46 -3.02
C ASP A 150 -11.02 -8.30 -2.31
N PHE A 151 -9.70 -8.20 -2.48
CA PHE A 151 -8.84 -7.17 -1.87
C PHE A 151 -8.01 -6.43 -2.94
N PRO A 152 -8.65 -5.78 -3.93
CA PRO A 152 -7.98 -5.16 -5.07
C PRO A 152 -6.96 -4.09 -4.67
N LEU A 153 -7.10 -3.49 -3.49
CA LEU A 153 -6.10 -2.54 -2.98
C LEU A 153 -4.74 -3.23 -2.78
N LEU A 154 -4.72 -4.41 -2.17
CA LEU A 154 -3.49 -5.12 -1.79
C LEU A 154 -2.72 -5.65 -2.99
N THR A 155 -3.30 -5.66 -4.19
CA THR A 155 -2.62 -6.08 -5.41
C THR A 155 -1.82 -4.97 -6.07
N ARG A 156 -1.85 -3.73 -5.55
CA ARG A 156 -1.19 -2.56 -6.15
C ARG A 156 0.23 -2.35 -5.59
N GLY A 157 1.18 -2.02 -6.45
CA GLY A 157 2.59 -1.83 -6.08
C GLY A 157 2.80 -0.69 -5.07
N TRP A 158 2.20 0.47 -5.33
CA TRP A 158 2.23 1.62 -4.40
C TRP A 158 1.74 1.26 -2.99
N VAL A 159 0.71 0.41 -2.89
CA VAL A 159 0.08 0.03 -1.62
C VAL A 159 1.04 -0.71 -0.69
N LEU A 160 2.08 -1.37 -1.21
CA LEU A 160 3.04 -2.05 -0.35
C LEU A 160 3.72 -1.08 0.62
N GLN A 161 4.23 0.05 0.12
CA GLN A 161 4.85 1.06 0.99
C GLN A 161 3.80 1.79 1.86
N GLU A 162 2.60 2.02 1.33
CA GLU A 162 1.51 2.67 2.07
C GLU A 162 1.13 1.86 3.31
N ARG A 163 1.01 0.54 3.15
CA ARG A 163 0.72 -0.40 4.24
C ARG A 163 1.92 -0.55 5.16
N TRP A 164 3.11 -0.82 4.63
CA TRP A 164 4.28 -1.19 5.44
C TRP A 164 4.85 -0.03 6.25
N LEU A 165 4.82 1.19 5.72
CA LEU A 165 5.38 2.34 6.41
C LEU A 165 4.39 2.94 7.42
N ALA A 166 3.09 2.81 7.21
CA ALA A 166 2.09 3.35 8.13
C ALA A 166 2.19 2.70 9.53
N PRO A 167 2.31 3.47 10.62
CA PRO A 167 2.40 2.91 11.98
C PRO A 167 1.20 2.04 12.35
N ARG A 168 0.02 2.40 11.84
CA ARG A 168 -1.26 1.72 12.05
C ARG A 168 -2.05 1.76 10.75
N VAL A 169 -2.73 0.67 10.41
CA VAL A 169 -3.61 0.56 9.25
C VAL A 169 -4.97 0.02 9.71
N LEU A 170 -6.04 0.66 9.27
CA LEU A 170 -7.40 0.18 9.44
C LEU A 170 -7.93 -0.25 8.08
N HIS A 171 -7.98 -1.55 7.87
CA HIS A 171 -8.43 -2.18 6.65
C HIS A 171 -9.94 -2.35 6.67
N PHE A 172 -10.62 -1.62 5.80
CA PHE A 172 -12.03 -1.82 5.52
C PHE A 172 -12.17 -2.88 4.43
N GLY A 173 -12.42 -4.12 4.86
CA GLY A 173 -12.79 -5.23 3.99
C GLY A 173 -14.31 -5.27 3.76
N LYS A 174 -14.73 -6.24 2.93
CA LYS A 174 -16.14 -6.43 2.56
C LYS A 174 -17.00 -6.90 3.74
N GLN A 175 -16.42 -7.72 4.62
CA GLN A 175 -17.14 -8.41 5.70
C GLN A 175 -16.77 -7.89 7.08
N GLU A 176 -15.58 -7.32 7.24
CA GLU A 176 -15.10 -6.86 8.53
C GLU A 176 -14.04 -5.77 8.39
N VAL A 177 -13.76 -5.13 9.50
CA VAL A 177 -12.65 -4.21 9.68
C VAL A 177 -11.49 -4.97 10.34
N VAL A 178 -10.28 -4.78 9.82
CA VAL A 178 -9.05 -5.34 10.38
C VAL A 178 -8.10 -4.21 10.76
N PHE A 179 -7.70 -4.17 12.02
CA PHE A 179 -6.67 -3.29 12.53
C PHE A 179 -5.30 -3.97 12.47
N GLU A 180 -4.29 -3.23 12.02
CA GLU A 180 -2.92 -3.71 11.92
C GLU A 180 -1.92 -2.64 12.41
N CYS A 181 -0.97 -3.03 13.26
CA CYS A 181 0.21 -2.24 13.60
C CYS A 181 1.47 -3.12 13.68
N ALA A 182 2.61 -2.58 14.08
CA ALA A 182 3.86 -3.34 14.22
C ALA A 182 3.79 -4.47 15.28
N GLU A 183 2.95 -4.29 16.30
CA GLU A 183 2.86 -5.20 17.44
C GLU A 183 1.71 -6.20 17.33
N THR A 184 0.59 -5.80 16.72
CA THR A 184 -0.63 -6.61 16.73
C THR A 184 -1.43 -6.49 15.43
N THR A 185 -2.27 -7.50 15.21
CA THR A 185 -3.31 -7.50 14.19
C THR A 185 -4.59 -7.98 14.86
N ALA A 186 -5.68 -7.24 14.71
CA ALA A 186 -6.97 -7.54 15.32
C ALA A 186 -8.07 -7.41 14.27
N CYS A 187 -9.04 -8.34 14.26
CA CYS A 187 -10.20 -8.32 13.37
C CYS A 187 -11.48 -8.21 14.21
N GLU A 188 -12.57 -7.68 13.64
CA GLU A 188 -13.90 -7.71 14.28
C GLU A 188 -14.35 -9.15 14.58
N CYS A 189 -13.87 -10.13 13.81
CA CYS A 189 -14.14 -11.54 13.98
C CYS A 189 -13.50 -12.20 15.23
N GLY A 190 -12.54 -11.55 15.89
CA GLY A 190 -11.72 -12.15 16.95
C GLY A 190 -10.77 -13.28 16.48
N GLY A 191 -10.79 -13.66 15.21
CA GLY A 191 -9.98 -14.71 14.60
C GLY A 191 -8.52 -14.35 14.30
N ALA A 192 -8.08 -13.10 14.54
CA ALA A 192 -6.70 -12.66 14.33
C ALA A 192 -5.73 -13.17 15.43
N ALA A 193 -5.86 -14.43 15.83
CA ALA A 193 -5.34 -14.92 17.11
C ALA A 193 -4.11 -15.84 17.03
N LYS A 194 -3.68 -16.41 15.88
CA LYS A 194 -2.50 -17.32 15.82
C LYS A 194 -1.68 -17.28 14.52
N ASP A 195 -0.40 -17.65 14.68
CA ASP A 195 0.80 -17.33 13.90
C ASP A 195 0.99 -18.18 12.61
N LEU A 196 1.20 -17.53 11.45
CA LEU A 196 1.45 -18.18 10.15
C LEU A 196 2.94 -18.47 9.90
N ILE A 197 3.85 -18.00 10.77
CA ILE A 197 5.29 -18.31 10.64
C ILE A 197 5.57 -19.82 10.71
N GLU A 198 4.68 -20.61 11.32
CA GLU A 198 4.77 -22.07 11.29
C GLU A 198 4.53 -22.70 9.90
N GLN A 199 3.91 -22.02 8.92
CA GLN A 199 3.56 -22.62 7.62
C GLN A 199 4.32 -22.07 6.40
N ILE A 200 4.87 -20.85 6.46
CA ILE A 200 5.61 -20.25 5.32
C ILE A 200 7.03 -20.85 5.17
N GLY A 201 7.57 -21.48 6.21
CA GLY A 201 8.85 -22.22 6.16
C GLY A 201 8.84 -23.47 5.27
N LEU A 202 7.75 -23.78 4.56
CA LEU A 202 7.55 -25.01 3.78
C LEU A 202 7.26 -24.79 2.28
N GLY A 203 7.62 -23.64 1.71
CA GLY A 203 7.77 -23.50 0.26
C GLY A 203 6.48 -23.36 -0.57
N ALA A 204 5.39 -22.86 0.00
CA ALA A 204 4.18 -22.55 -0.76
C ALA A 204 4.32 -21.20 -1.50
N GLY A 205 4.24 -21.22 -2.84
CA GLY A 205 4.20 -20.00 -3.64
C GLY A 205 2.93 -19.17 -3.38
N PHE A 206 3.00 -17.87 -3.65
CA PHE A 206 1.91 -16.89 -3.48
C PHE A 206 0.55 -17.30 -4.10
N ALA A 207 0.54 -18.23 -5.06
CA ALA A 207 -0.67 -18.76 -5.69
C ALA A 207 -1.49 -19.72 -4.80
N ALA A 208 -0.95 -20.19 -3.67
CA ALA A 208 -1.63 -21.10 -2.74
C ALA A 208 -2.32 -20.38 -1.56
N ILE A 209 -2.34 -19.04 -1.54
CA ILE A 209 -2.95 -18.26 -0.45
C ILE A 209 -4.47 -18.25 -0.65
N ARG A 210 -5.13 -19.31 -0.16
CA ARG A 210 -6.55 -19.26 0.24
C ARG A 210 -6.60 -18.86 1.70
N SER A 211 -7.19 -17.72 2.03
CA SER A 211 -7.63 -17.50 3.40
C SER A 211 -8.62 -16.37 3.51
N THR A 212 -9.64 -16.58 4.33
CA THR A 212 -10.67 -15.60 4.64
C THR A 212 -10.20 -14.60 5.70
N THR A 213 -10.85 -13.44 5.80
CA THR A 213 -10.61 -12.51 6.94
C THR A 213 -10.95 -13.17 8.28
N THR A 214 -11.74 -14.24 8.25
CA THR A 214 -12.25 -15.03 9.39
C THR A 214 -11.59 -16.40 9.60
N ALA A 215 -10.61 -16.82 8.81
CA ALA A 215 -9.91 -18.07 9.06
C ALA A 215 -8.94 -17.91 10.24
N ARG A 216 -8.61 -19.01 10.92
CA ARG A 216 -7.54 -19.08 11.95
C ARG A 216 -6.16 -18.57 11.48
N HIS A 217 -6.03 -18.19 10.22
CA HIS A 217 -4.87 -17.62 9.55
C HIS A 217 -5.32 -16.45 8.66
N GLY A 218 -5.57 -15.27 9.21
CA GLY A 218 -6.17 -14.14 8.46
C GLY A 218 -5.37 -13.67 7.23
N LEU A 219 -6.05 -12.97 6.30
CA LEU A 219 -5.50 -12.39 5.06
C LEU A 219 -4.36 -11.40 5.24
N LEU A 220 -4.43 -10.64 6.33
CA LEU A 220 -3.45 -9.64 6.69
C LEU A 220 -2.59 -10.27 7.77
N ARG A 221 -1.47 -10.86 7.35
CA ARG A 221 -0.42 -11.34 8.25
C ARG A 221 0.12 -10.16 9.05
N ARG A 222 0.45 -10.38 10.32
CA ARG A 222 1.28 -9.45 11.12
C ARG A 222 2.49 -9.04 10.28
N ARG A 223 2.66 -7.73 10.08
CA ARG A 223 3.90 -7.21 9.49
C ARG A 223 5.07 -7.66 10.36
N THR A 224 6.00 -8.37 9.76
CA THR A 224 7.36 -8.33 10.28
C THR A 224 7.77 -6.86 10.26
N HIS A 225 8.31 -6.40 11.38
CA HIS A 225 9.13 -5.21 11.45
C HIS A 225 9.98 -5.10 10.18
N LEU A 226 9.89 -3.97 9.46
CA LEU A 226 10.52 -3.79 8.14
C LEU A 226 12.03 -4.01 8.23
N GLU A 227 12.62 -3.69 9.38
CA GLU A 227 13.99 -3.97 9.73
C GLU A 227 14.36 -5.46 9.68
N HIS A 228 13.42 -6.38 9.85
CA HIS A 228 13.67 -7.82 9.82
C HIS A 228 13.35 -8.46 8.47
N LEU A 229 12.79 -7.72 7.51
CA LEU A 229 12.50 -8.28 6.18
C LEU A 229 13.75 -8.22 5.29
N PRO A 230 14.31 -9.35 4.85
CA PRO A 230 15.41 -9.37 3.90
C PRO A 230 15.01 -8.75 2.56
N TRP A 231 15.93 -8.05 1.90
CA TRP A 231 15.64 -7.40 0.62
C TRP A 231 15.32 -8.41 -0.49
N ASP A 232 15.94 -9.59 -0.44
CA ASP A 232 15.67 -10.73 -1.31
C ASP A 232 14.31 -11.42 -1.05
N GLU A 233 13.61 -11.09 0.04
CA GLU A 233 12.19 -11.43 0.23
C GLU A 233 11.24 -10.29 -0.18
N LEU A 234 11.64 -9.04 0.09
CA LEU A 234 10.88 -7.84 -0.24
C LEU A 234 10.69 -7.68 -1.75
N VAL A 235 11.77 -7.81 -2.52
CA VAL A 235 11.78 -7.57 -3.96
C VAL A 235 10.85 -8.54 -4.71
N PRO A 236 10.88 -9.86 -4.47
CA PRO A 236 9.91 -10.79 -5.06
C PRO A 236 8.46 -10.42 -4.72
N MET A 237 8.18 -10.10 -3.46
CA MET A 237 6.84 -9.69 -3.02
C MET A 237 6.36 -8.44 -3.74
N TYR A 238 7.20 -7.40 -3.82
CA TYR A 238 6.87 -6.15 -4.49
C TYR A 238 6.72 -6.30 -6.00
N SER A 239 7.64 -7.02 -6.66
CA SER A 239 7.66 -7.18 -8.11
C SER A 239 6.44 -7.92 -8.67
N ALA A 240 5.77 -8.72 -7.83
CA ALA A 240 4.52 -9.43 -8.14
C ALA A 240 3.27 -8.53 -8.11
N LEU A 241 3.37 -7.32 -7.58
CA LEU A 241 2.26 -6.37 -7.48
C LEU A 241 2.06 -5.60 -8.79
N ALA A 242 0.83 -5.16 -9.03
CA ALA A 242 0.44 -4.42 -10.21
C ALA A 242 0.81 -2.93 -10.10
N LEU A 243 1.49 -2.41 -11.11
CA LEU A 243 1.74 -0.98 -11.31
C LEU A 243 1.15 -0.56 -12.65
N THR A 244 0.29 0.45 -12.62
CA THR A 244 -0.29 1.02 -13.84
C THR A 244 0.76 1.76 -14.67
N VAL A 245 1.69 2.45 -14.00
CA VAL A 245 2.76 3.23 -14.62
C VAL A 245 4.10 2.53 -14.38
N PRO A 246 4.70 1.90 -15.40
CA PRO A 246 5.98 1.19 -15.27
C PRO A 246 7.13 2.00 -14.68
N THR A 247 7.22 3.29 -15.03
CA THR A 247 8.29 4.19 -14.58
C THR A 247 8.25 4.47 -13.08
N ASP A 248 7.11 4.22 -12.41
CA ASP A 248 6.96 4.39 -10.97
C ASP A 248 7.64 3.27 -10.16
N ARG A 249 8.13 2.20 -10.81
CA ARG A 249 8.54 0.96 -10.15
C ARG A 249 9.62 1.14 -9.08
N LEU A 250 10.56 2.07 -9.22
CA LEU A 250 11.54 2.35 -8.16
C LEU A 250 11.01 3.38 -7.15
N THR A 251 10.26 4.38 -7.61
CA THR A 251 9.67 5.42 -6.76
C THR A 251 8.67 4.83 -5.76
N ALA A 252 7.84 3.89 -6.20
CA ALA A 252 6.78 3.25 -5.40
C ALA A 252 7.31 2.32 -4.29
N VAL A 253 8.60 1.96 -4.29
CA VAL A 253 9.26 1.21 -3.20
C VAL A 253 10.33 2.04 -2.47
N SER A 254 10.61 3.27 -2.95
CA SER A 254 11.69 4.11 -2.43
C SER A 254 11.55 4.42 -0.94
N GLY A 255 10.33 4.56 -0.42
CA GLY A 255 10.10 4.78 1.01
C GLY A 255 10.54 3.59 1.88
N MET A 256 10.32 2.36 1.41
CA MET A 256 10.79 1.15 2.08
C MET A 256 12.31 1.05 2.02
N ALA A 257 12.91 1.36 0.86
CA ALA A 257 14.37 1.44 0.73
C ALA A 257 14.97 2.46 1.70
N ALA A 258 14.40 3.67 1.80
CA ALA A 258 14.86 4.70 2.73
C ALA A 258 14.78 4.25 4.20
N ALA A 259 13.71 3.53 4.59
CA ALA A 259 13.58 2.98 5.94
C ALA A 259 14.61 1.88 6.23
N VAL A 260 14.87 0.98 5.28
CA VAL A 260 15.92 -0.04 5.40
C VAL A 260 17.31 0.61 5.48
N TYR A 261 17.57 1.64 4.68
CA TYR A 261 18.82 2.41 4.73
C TYR A 261 19.03 3.10 6.09
N ALA A 262 17.99 3.74 6.62
CA ALA A 262 18.05 4.39 7.94
C ALA A 262 18.41 3.39 9.06
N LYS A 263 17.93 2.14 8.96
CA LYS A 263 18.31 1.06 9.87
C LYS A 263 19.81 0.73 9.78
N PHE A 264 20.34 0.57 8.56
CA PHE A 264 21.77 0.31 8.37
C PHE A 264 22.64 1.41 9.00
N ALA A 265 22.21 2.67 8.91
CA ALA A 265 22.89 3.80 9.56
C ALA A 265 22.82 3.74 11.10
N ALA A 266 21.69 3.33 11.68
CA ALA A 266 21.49 3.28 13.12
C ALA A 266 22.29 2.14 13.80
N ASN A 267 22.37 0.97 13.15
CA ASN A 267 23.04 -0.20 13.72
C ASN A 267 24.57 -0.10 13.78
N THR A 268 25.16 0.87 13.09
CA THR A 268 26.63 0.98 12.95
C THR A 268 27.27 1.94 13.95
N GLY A 269 26.51 2.53 14.88
CA GLY A 269 27.05 3.31 16.01
C GLY A 269 27.88 4.54 15.64
N GLY A 270 27.80 5.00 14.38
CA GLY A 270 28.67 6.04 13.81
C GLY A 270 28.15 6.47 12.42
N PRO A 271 28.80 7.45 11.77
CA PRO A 271 28.43 7.88 10.42
C PRO A 271 28.37 6.67 9.49
N VAL A 272 27.35 6.63 8.64
CA VAL A 272 27.00 5.52 7.72
C VAL A 272 28.27 4.81 7.25
N VAL A 273 28.38 3.51 7.53
CA VAL A 273 29.49 2.68 7.06
C VAL A 273 29.73 2.98 5.59
N SER A 274 30.95 3.42 5.27
CA SER A 274 31.38 3.64 3.90
C SER A 274 31.17 2.35 3.11
N GLY A 275 30.10 2.26 2.33
CA GLY A 275 29.77 1.06 1.56
C GLY A 275 28.29 0.70 1.46
N VAL A 276 27.43 1.17 2.37
CA VAL A 276 25.98 1.00 2.22
C VAL A 276 25.47 2.08 1.27
N SER A 277 25.02 1.68 0.09
CA SER A 277 24.40 2.58 -0.88
C SER A 277 23.25 1.87 -1.58
N TYR A 278 22.11 2.54 -1.68
CA TYR A 278 21.00 2.11 -2.51
C TYR A 278 21.28 2.53 -3.96
N LEU A 279 21.14 1.59 -4.89
CA LEU A 279 21.33 1.82 -6.31
C LEU A 279 19.94 1.85 -6.99
N ALA A 280 19.79 1.17 -8.12
CA ALA A 280 18.50 1.02 -8.80
C ALA A 280 17.79 -0.24 -8.29
N GLY A 281 17.25 -0.21 -7.06
CA GLY A 281 16.55 -1.37 -6.50
C GLY A 281 17.44 -2.43 -5.85
N LEU A 282 18.77 -2.23 -5.84
CA LEU A 282 19.75 -3.15 -5.25
C LEU A 282 20.60 -2.42 -4.22
N TRP A 283 21.19 -3.17 -3.28
CA TRP A 283 22.15 -2.65 -2.33
C TRP A 283 23.58 -2.92 -2.77
N ARG A 284 24.44 -1.90 -2.72
CA ARG A 284 25.86 -2.03 -3.09
C ARG A 284 26.61 -3.08 -2.26
N HIS A 285 26.28 -3.22 -0.99
CA HIS A 285 26.97 -4.11 -0.05
C HIS A 285 26.52 -5.59 -0.16
N THR A 286 25.35 -5.87 -0.72
CA THR A 286 24.86 -7.22 -1.04
C THR A 286 24.77 -7.48 -2.54
N LEU A 287 25.43 -6.66 -3.36
CA LEU A 287 25.26 -6.64 -4.81
C LEU A 287 25.36 -8.03 -5.49
N PRO A 288 26.31 -8.93 -5.15
CA PRO A 288 26.36 -10.26 -5.75
C PRO A 288 25.09 -11.10 -5.52
N ARG A 289 24.51 -11.04 -4.32
CA ARG A 289 23.22 -11.69 -4.01
C ARG A 289 22.08 -10.97 -4.70
N ASP A 290 22.05 -9.64 -4.59
CA ASP A 290 21.00 -8.80 -5.14
C ASP A 290 20.91 -8.87 -6.67
N MET A 291 21.99 -9.24 -7.36
CA MET A 291 22.04 -9.49 -8.80
C MET A 291 21.62 -10.91 -9.22
N ALA A 292 21.43 -11.84 -8.28
CA ALA A 292 21.04 -13.23 -8.57
C ALA A 292 19.54 -13.40 -8.92
N TRP A 293 18.84 -12.29 -9.16
CA TRP A 293 17.41 -12.34 -9.46
C TRP A 293 17.12 -12.98 -10.82
N PHE A 294 15.99 -13.66 -10.94
CA PHE A 294 15.53 -14.25 -12.20
C PHE A 294 14.00 -14.18 -12.37
N VAL A 295 13.53 -14.38 -13.60
CA VAL A 295 12.10 -14.47 -13.96
C VAL A 295 11.77 -15.89 -14.41
N GLY A 296 10.81 -16.52 -13.74
CA GLY A 296 10.27 -17.84 -14.10
C GLY A 296 10.37 -18.86 -12.96
N GLU A 297 10.27 -20.14 -13.32
CA GLU A 297 10.50 -21.26 -12.40
C GLU A 297 12.00 -21.48 -12.18
N THR A 298 12.37 -21.86 -10.96
CA THR A 298 13.76 -22.17 -10.60
C THR A 298 14.26 -23.34 -11.45
N LEU A 299 15.47 -23.24 -11.99
CA LEU A 299 16.10 -24.32 -12.77
C LEU A 299 16.39 -25.59 -11.93
N LEU A 300 16.37 -25.47 -10.60
CA LEU A 300 16.49 -26.57 -9.65
C LEU A 300 15.14 -27.32 -9.53
N ARG A 301 14.80 -28.11 -10.55
CA ARG A 301 13.72 -29.09 -10.47
C ARG A 301 14.14 -30.21 -9.53
N ASN A 302 13.72 -30.14 -8.26
CA ASN A 302 13.86 -31.25 -7.33
C ASN A 302 12.84 -32.34 -7.69
N LYS A 303 13.30 -33.51 -8.17
CA LYS A 303 12.45 -34.67 -8.53
C LYS A 303 11.50 -35.12 -7.40
N ALA A 304 11.77 -34.76 -6.14
CA ALA A 304 10.90 -35.07 -5.01
C ALA A 304 9.54 -34.32 -5.01
N ASN A 305 9.40 -33.24 -5.79
CA ASN A 305 8.17 -32.44 -5.84
C ASN A 305 7.21 -32.84 -6.98
N GLU A 306 7.55 -33.86 -7.79
CA GLU A 306 6.70 -34.31 -8.92
C GLU A 306 5.31 -34.79 -8.47
N GLN A 307 5.15 -35.32 -7.26
CA GLN A 307 3.86 -35.83 -6.77
C GLN A 307 2.95 -34.77 -6.11
N ARG A 308 3.39 -33.52 -5.92
CA ARG A 308 2.57 -32.48 -5.27
C ARG A 308 1.96 -31.44 -6.22
N LEU A 309 2.30 -31.49 -7.51
CA LEU A 309 1.93 -30.46 -8.50
C LEU A 309 0.77 -30.85 -9.43
N GLU A 310 0.19 -32.04 -9.30
CA GLU A 310 -0.89 -32.50 -10.20
C GLU A 310 -2.29 -31.96 -9.89
N VAL A 311 -2.48 -31.09 -8.90
CA VAL A 311 -3.80 -30.52 -8.58
C VAL A 311 -3.77 -29.00 -8.61
N THR A 312 -3.61 -28.42 -9.81
CA THR A 312 -4.35 -27.25 -10.30
C THR A 312 -4.04 -26.99 -11.78
N GLY A 313 -4.73 -27.71 -12.67
CA GLY A 313 -4.80 -27.33 -14.07
C GLY A 313 -5.52 -25.99 -14.24
N SER A 314 -4.86 -24.98 -14.83
CA SER A 314 -5.10 -24.56 -16.22
C SER A 314 -4.33 -23.25 -16.52
N GLY A 315 -3.51 -23.26 -17.56
CA GLY A 315 -3.33 -22.11 -18.45
C GLY A 315 -2.49 -20.93 -17.95
N SER A 316 -1.16 -21.04 -18.00
CA SER A 316 -0.40 -20.30 -19.02
C SER A 316 1.05 -20.79 -19.01
N SER A 317 1.50 -21.30 -20.15
CA SER A 317 2.87 -21.02 -20.57
C SER A 317 2.95 -19.51 -20.73
N GLY A 318 3.17 -18.79 -19.63
CA GLY A 318 3.09 -17.34 -19.58
C GLY A 318 4.26 -16.76 -20.37
N SER A 319 4.00 -16.25 -21.57
CA SER A 319 5.00 -15.45 -22.29
C SER A 319 5.50 -14.35 -21.36
N ARG A 320 6.81 -14.20 -21.22
CA ARG A 320 7.42 -13.10 -20.47
C ARG A 320 6.81 -11.78 -20.93
N LYS A 321 6.54 -10.88 -20.00
CA LYS A 321 6.08 -9.54 -20.37
C LYS A 321 7.17 -8.85 -21.21
N PRO A 322 6.79 -8.08 -22.24
CA PRO A 322 7.77 -7.28 -22.96
C PRO A 322 8.44 -6.30 -22.00
N ARG A 323 9.70 -5.96 -22.30
CA ARG A 323 10.41 -4.90 -21.57
C ARG A 323 9.65 -3.58 -21.79
N PRO A 324 9.57 -2.69 -20.78
CA PRO A 324 8.99 -1.36 -20.96
C PRO A 324 9.66 -0.60 -22.12
N GLU A 325 8.86 0.08 -22.93
CA GLU A 325 9.37 0.95 -24.01
C GLU A 325 10.14 2.15 -23.45
N GLN A 326 9.63 2.71 -22.35
CA GLN A 326 10.27 3.79 -21.62
C GLN A 326 11.30 3.25 -20.63
N TYR A 327 12.39 3.98 -20.43
CA TYR A 327 13.40 3.63 -19.44
C TYR A 327 12.81 3.63 -18.01
N VAL A 328 12.91 2.49 -17.33
CA VAL A 328 12.51 2.33 -15.91
C VAL A 328 13.73 2.23 -14.99
N ALA A 329 14.68 1.36 -15.35
CA ALA A 329 15.88 1.10 -14.56
C ALA A 329 16.99 0.50 -15.45
N PRO A 330 18.26 0.50 -15.00
CA PRO A 330 19.36 -0.18 -15.69
C PRO A 330 19.09 -1.67 -15.88
N THR A 331 19.62 -2.27 -16.94
CA THR A 331 19.33 -3.67 -17.34
C THR A 331 19.74 -4.73 -16.32
N TRP A 332 20.66 -4.42 -15.41
CA TRP A 332 21.08 -5.31 -14.31
C TRP A 332 20.15 -5.26 -13.09
N SER A 333 19.21 -4.32 -13.05
CA SER A 333 18.22 -4.21 -11.98
C SER A 333 16.99 -5.06 -12.29
N TRP A 334 16.42 -5.71 -11.27
CA TRP A 334 15.12 -6.36 -11.34
C TRP A 334 13.99 -5.40 -11.72
N ALA A 335 14.17 -4.09 -11.48
CA ALA A 335 13.19 -3.08 -11.85
C ALA A 335 13.14 -2.83 -13.37
N SER A 336 14.07 -3.38 -14.15
CA SER A 336 14.06 -3.28 -15.62
C SER A 336 13.06 -4.21 -16.30
N VAL A 337 12.41 -5.12 -15.55
CA VAL A 337 11.39 -6.05 -16.06
C VAL A 337 10.05 -5.86 -15.34
N LEU A 338 8.94 -6.19 -16.01
CA LEU A 338 7.57 -6.09 -15.46
C LEU A 338 7.04 -7.39 -14.86
N ASP A 339 7.77 -8.48 -15.04
CA ASP A 339 7.47 -9.75 -14.43
C ASP A 339 7.82 -9.76 -12.94
N ALA A 340 7.19 -10.68 -12.21
CA ALA A 340 7.59 -11.00 -10.85
C ALA A 340 8.98 -11.67 -10.89
N VAL A 341 9.88 -11.24 -10.01
CA VAL A 341 11.23 -11.78 -9.90
C VAL A 341 11.37 -12.68 -8.68
N ARG A 342 12.40 -13.51 -8.67
CA ARG A 342 12.80 -14.41 -7.58
C ARG A 342 14.32 -14.36 -7.39
N TYR A 343 14.81 -14.86 -6.26
CA TYR A 343 16.22 -15.13 -5.96
C TYR A 343 16.46 -16.63 -5.83
#